data_AF-A0AB73V9Z5-F1
#
_entry.id   AF-A0AB73V9Z5-F1
#
_cell.length_a   1.000
_cell.length_b   1.000
_cell.length_c   1.000
_cell.angle_alpha   90.00
_cell.angle_beta   90.00
_cell.angle_gamma   90.00
#
_symmetry.space_group_name_H-M   'P 1'
#
loop_
_entity.id
_entity.type
_entity.pdbx_description
1 polymer ?
#
loop_
_entity_poly.entity_id
_entity_poly.type
_entity_poly.pdbx_seq_one_letter_code
_entity_poly.pdbx_strand_id
1 'polypeptide(L)'
;MVDQSLLVLNNKKLVIKTLETVLERKIVLDPNINLKDEGLDSLKTIELIVSLEEEFDIQIDDEDLIIDNFLTIGKMFNLLIEKYGIKL
;
A
#
# COMPACT_ATOMS: atom_id res chain seq x y z
N MET A 1 12.76 0.50 24.62
CA MET A 1 11.43 0.88 24.12
C MET A 1 11.56 1.12 22.64
N VAL A 2 10.91 0.32 21.80
CA VAL A 2 10.91 0.59 20.35
C VAL A 2 10.13 1.90 20.16
N ASP A 3 10.78 2.90 19.58
CA ASP A 3 10.15 4.18 19.27
C ASP A 3 9.03 3.93 18.25
N GLN A 4 7.78 4.01 18.70
CA GLN A 4 6.61 3.74 17.86
C GLN A 4 6.53 4.71 16.67
N SER A 5 7.10 5.92 16.79
CA SER A 5 7.16 6.89 15.71
C SER A 5 8.11 6.45 14.59
N LEU A 6 9.22 5.78 14.94
CA LEU A 6 10.16 5.25 13.96
C LEU A 6 9.55 4.08 13.17
N LEU A 7 8.83 3.18 13.86
CA LEU A 7 8.15 2.05 13.21
C LEU A 7 7.11 2.53 12.19
N VAL A 8 6.25 3.46 12.58
CA VAL A 8 5.21 4.04 11.70
C VAL A 8 5.84 4.67 10.45
N LEU A 9 6.90 5.46 10.64
CA LEU A 9 7.60 6.10 9.53
C LEU A 9 8.22 5.07 8.57
N ASN A 10 8.79 4.00 9.11
CA ASN A 10 9.39 2.94 8.31
C ASN A 10 8.33 2.18 7.49
N ASN A 11 7.20 1.84 8.11
CA ASN A 11 6.11 1.14 7.42
C ASN A 11 5.51 2.01 6.30
N LYS A 12 5.26 3.31 6.55
CA LYS A 12 4.83 4.23 5.49
C LYS A 12 5.81 4.23 4.32
N LYS A 13 7.11 4.37 4.61
CA LYS A 13 8.14 4.38 3.57
C LYS A 13 8.18 3.08 2.78
N LEU A 14 7.94 1.95 3.45
CA LEU A 14 7.93 0.65 2.81
C LEU A 14 6.78 0.53 1.81
N VAL A 15 5.53 0.82 2.24
CA VAL A 15 4.36 0.77 1.35
C VAL A 15 4.56 1.68 0.13
N ILE A 16 5.07 2.88 0.33
CA ILE A 16 5.33 3.83 -0.77
C ILE A 16 6.43 3.31 -1.70
N LYS A 17 7.51 2.76 -1.16
CA LYS A 17 8.59 2.20 -1.97
C LYS A 17 8.09 1.02 -2.80
N THR A 18 7.27 0.15 -2.23
CA THR A 18 6.64 -0.97 -2.95
C THR A 18 5.77 -0.44 -4.09
N LEU A 19 4.93 0.56 -3.82
CA LEU A 19 4.10 1.20 -4.83
C LEU A 19 4.91 1.85 -5.95
N GLU A 20 5.97 2.60 -5.62
CA GLU A 20 6.87 3.20 -6.63
C GLU A 20 7.60 2.14 -7.46
N THR A 21 7.92 1.00 -6.87
CA THR A 21 8.57 -0.13 -7.56
C THR A 21 7.63 -0.77 -8.58
N VAL A 22 6.38 -1.06 -8.18
CA VAL A 22 5.34 -1.62 -9.05
C VAL A 22 4.94 -0.64 -10.16
N LEU A 23 4.90 0.66 -9.87
CA LEU A 23 4.61 1.68 -10.87
C LEU A 23 5.83 1.97 -11.78
N GLU A 24 7.02 1.49 -11.42
CA GLU A 24 8.30 1.77 -12.07
C GLU A 24 8.61 3.28 -12.15
N ARG A 25 8.08 4.06 -11.21
CA ARG A 25 8.25 5.51 -11.16
C ARG A 25 7.99 6.05 -9.76
N LYS A 26 8.47 7.28 -9.54
CA LYS A 26 8.11 8.04 -8.34
C LYS A 26 6.72 8.64 -8.48
N ILE A 27 6.02 8.70 -7.36
CA ILE A 27 4.71 9.35 -7.24
C ILE A 27 4.76 10.44 -6.18
N VAL A 28 3.86 11.42 -6.32
CA VAL A 28 3.67 12.43 -5.29
C VAL A 28 2.89 11.80 -4.14
N LEU A 29 3.35 12.03 -2.91
CA LEU A 29 2.69 11.56 -1.70
C LEU A 29 1.48 12.44 -1.37
N ASP A 30 0.38 12.22 -2.10
CA ASP A 30 -0.92 12.77 -1.77
C ASP A 30 -1.92 11.62 -1.58
N PRO A 31 -2.55 11.52 -0.39
CA PRO A 31 -3.50 10.45 -0.08
C PRO A 31 -4.72 10.40 -1.01
N ASN A 32 -5.02 11.48 -1.74
CA ASN A 32 -6.16 11.59 -2.64
C ASN A 32 -5.81 11.36 -4.11
N ILE A 33 -4.52 11.16 -4.46
CA ILE A 33 -4.14 10.84 -5.83
C ILE A 33 -4.76 9.52 -6.24
N ASN A 34 -5.39 9.54 -7.40
CA ASN A 34 -5.90 8.35 -8.05
C ASN A 34 -4.73 7.58 -8.67
N LEU A 35 -4.36 6.47 -8.05
CA LEU A 35 -3.26 5.61 -8.48
C LEU A 35 -3.53 4.97 -9.85
N LYS A 36 -4.80 4.83 -10.24
CA LYS A 36 -5.15 4.38 -11.59
C LYS A 36 -4.66 5.35 -12.67
N ASP A 37 -4.75 6.65 -12.40
CA ASP A 37 -4.26 7.69 -13.32
C ASP A 37 -2.72 7.74 -13.33
N GLU A 38 -2.08 7.27 -12.25
CA GLU A 38 -0.63 7.08 -12.16
C GLU A 38 -0.14 5.78 -12.83
N GLY A 39 -1.05 4.96 -13.35
CA GLY A 39 -0.74 3.73 -14.08
C GLY A 39 -0.86 2.45 -13.25
N LEU A 40 -1.55 2.48 -12.11
CA LEU A 40 -1.96 1.28 -11.37
C LEU A 40 -3.13 0.61 -12.10
N ASP A 41 -2.84 -0.45 -12.83
CA ASP A 41 -3.83 -1.30 -13.49
C ASP A 41 -4.14 -2.57 -12.67
N SER A 42 -4.97 -3.46 -13.21
CA SER A 42 -5.34 -4.70 -12.53
C SER A 42 -4.15 -5.61 -12.25
N LEU A 43 -3.17 -5.72 -13.16
CA LEU A 43 -2.02 -6.60 -12.97
C LEU A 43 -1.08 -6.01 -11.92
N LYS A 44 -0.77 -4.72 -12.03
CA LYS A 44 0.04 -4.00 -11.06
C LYS A 44 -0.61 -3.96 -9.67
N THR A 45 -1.94 -3.93 -9.60
CA THR A 45 -2.65 -4.05 -8.32
C THR A 45 -2.37 -5.41 -7.66
N ILE A 46 -2.43 -6.51 -8.42
CA ILE A 46 -2.09 -7.84 -7.89
C ILE A 46 -0.61 -7.91 -7.48
N GLU A 47 0.31 -7.39 -8.30
CA GLU A 47 1.74 -7.33 -7.95
C GLU A 47 2.00 -6.53 -6.66
N LEU A 48 1.31 -5.39 -6.50
CA LEU A 48 1.38 -4.58 -5.29
C LEU A 48 0.89 -5.36 -4.07
N ILE A 49 -0.24 -6.04 -4.18
CA ILE A 49 -0.83 -6.81 -3.08
C ILE A 49 0.14 -7.91 -2.65
N VAL A 50 0.61 -8.74 -3.59
CA VAL A 50 1.57 -9.81 -3.30
C VAL A 50 2.83 -9.26 -2.64
N SER A 51 3.34 -8.12 -3.13
CA SER A 51 4.51 -7.47 -2.53
C SER A 51 4.24 -6.97 -1.10
N LEU A 52 3.03 -6.48 -0.81
CA LEU A 52 2.64 -6.05 0.54
C LEU A 52 2.47 -7.23 1.50
N GLU A 53 1.91 -8.34 1.02
CA GLU A 53 1.81 -9.60 1.77
C GLU A 53 3.21 -10.08 2.21
N GLU A 54 4.17 -10.11 1.28
CA GLU A 54 5.55 -10.51 1.56
C GLU A 54 6.28 -9.53 2.51
N GLU A 55 6.13 -8.22 2.31
CA GLU A 55 6.83 -7.20 3.10
C GLU A 55 6.29 -7.08 4.54
N PHE A 56 5.00 -7.34 4.74
CA PHE A 56 4.35 -7.21 6.04
C PHE A 56 4.02 -8.54 6.70
N ASP A 57 4.31 -9.67 6.06
CA ASP A 57 3.96 -11.03 6.51
C ASP A 57 2.46 -11.14 6.84
N ILE A 58 1.63 -10.61 5.92
CA ILE A 58 0.17 -10.64 5.99
C ILE A 58 -0.42 -11.44 4.82
N GLN A 59 -1.68 -11.80 4.93
CA GLN A 59 -2.45 -12.40 3.85
C GLN A 59 -3.68 -11.54 3.60
N ILE A 60 -3.80 -10.97 2.40
CA ILE A 60 -4.92 -10.13 1.99
C ILE A 60 -6.04 -11.03 1.46
N ASP A 61 -7.25 -10.85 1.99
CA ASP A 61 -8.41 -11.64 1.58
C ASP A 61 -8.77 -11.36 0.11
N ASP A 62 -9.21 -12.40 -0.61
CA ASP A 62 -9.66 -12.29 -2.00
C ASP A 62 -10.72 -11.20 -2.21
N GLU A 63 -11.59 -11.00 -1.20
CA GLU A 63 -12.63 -9.97 -1.19
C GLU A 63 -12.08 -8.54 -1.17
N ASP A 64 -10.85 -8.35 -0.69
CA ASP A 64 -10.20 -7.04 -0.64
C ASP A 64 -9.35 -6.74 -1.86
N LEU A 65 -9.09 -7.72 -2.73
CA LEU A 65 -8.32 -7.58 -3.99
C LEU A 65 -9.00 -6.65 -5.02
N ILE A 66 -10.08 -5.99 -4.62
CA ILE A 66 -10.80 -5.01 -5.42
C ILE A 66 -9.93 -3.78 -5.60
N ILE A 67 -9.68 -3.42 -6.87
CA ILE A 67 -8.90 -2.23 -7.27
C ILE A 67 -9.38 -0.97 -6.53
N ASP A 68 -10.68 -0.85 -6.24
CA ASP A 68 -11.26 0.29 -5.52
C ASP A 68 -10.64 0.56 -4.15
N ASN A 69 -10.17 -0.48 -3.45
CA ASN A 69 -9.45 -0.37 -2.18
C ASN A 69 -8.02 0.18 -2.37
N PHE A 70 -7.44 0.00 -3.56
CA PHE A 70 -6.09 0.43 -3.93
C PHE A 70 -6.08 1.64 -4.86
N LEU A 71 -7.24 2.24 -5.16
CA LEU A 71 -7.34 3.41 -6.04
C LEU A 71 -6.60 4.64 -5.52
N THR A 72 -6.36 4.74 -4.22
CA THR A 72 -5.65 5.87 -3.62
C THR A 72 -4.76 5.37 -2.49
N ILE A 73 -3.68 6.11 -2.20
CA ILE A 73 -2.80 5.79 -1.06
C ILE A 73 -3.59 5.81 0.24
N GLY A 74 -4.52 6.75 0.41
CA GLY A 74 -5.36 6.85 1.60
C GLY A 74 -6.22 5.60 1.83
N LYS A 75 -6.91 5.12 0.80
CA LYS A 75 -7.72 3.89 0.91
C LYS A 75 -6.88 2.66 1.22
N MET A 76 -5.73 2.51 0.54
CA MET A 76 -4.81 1.42 0.78
C MET A 76 -4.29 1.44 2.23
N PHE A 77 -3.88 2.60 2.72
CA PHE A 77 -3.42 2.74 4.11
C PHE A 77 -4.54 2.40 5.09
N ASN A 78 -5.76 2.89 4.86
CA ASN A 78 -6.90 2.57 5.72
C ASN A 78 -7.17 1.07 5.76
N LEU A 79 -7.15 0.38 4.61
CA LEU A 79 -7.31 -1.08 4.55
C LEU A 79 -6.24 -1.79 5.39
N LEU A 80 -4.97 -1.42 5.21
CA LEU A 80 -3.84 -2.02 5.93
C LEU A 80 -3.89 -1.76 7.44
N ILE A 81 -4.33 -0.57 7.87
CA ILE A 81 -4.46 -0.22 9.28
C ILE A 81 -5.65 -0.93 9.91
N GLU A 82 -6.84 -0.78 9.33
CA GLU A 82 -8.11 -1.19 9.94
C GLU A 82 -8.30 -2.70 9.93
N LYS A 83 -7.93 -3.37 8.82
CA LYS A 83 -8.16 -4.80 8.67
C LYS A 83 -6.93 -5.63 9.01
N TYR A 84 -5.74 -5.18 8.61
CA TYR A 84 -4.49 -5.94 8.76
C TYR A 84 -3.62 -5.48 9.94
N GLY A 85 -4.03 -4.45 10.69
CA GLY A 85 -3.36 -4.01 11.92
C GLY A 85 -1.97 -3.39 11.71
N ILE A 86 -1.65 -2.99 10.48
CA ILE A 86 -0.36 -2.39 10.14
C ILE A 86 -0.30 -0.98 10.71
N LYS A 87 0.80 -0.66 11.39
CA LYS A 87 1.04 0.69 11.94
C LYS A 87 1.59 1.59 10.85
N LEU A 88 0.71 2.34 10.21
CA LEU A 88 1.01 3.41 9.26
C LEU A 88 0.64 4.76 9.84
#